data_AF-A0A955G6L9-F1
#
_entry.id   AF-A0A955G6L9-F1
#
_cell.length_a   1.000
_cell.length_b   1.000
_cell.length_c   1.000
_cell.angle_alpha   90.00
_cell.angle_beta   90.00
_cell.angle_gamma   90.00
#
_symmetry.space_group_name_H-M   'P 1'
#
loop_
_entity.id
_entity.type
_entity.pdbx_description
1 polymer ?
#
loop_
_entity_poly.entity_id
_entity_poly.type
_entity_poly.pdbx_seq_one_letter_code
_entity_poly.pdbx_strand_id
1 'polypeptide(L)'
;MSVKYQRILLKLSGEQLAGKFDSGIDPELAAWLAKEVKKVQNAGTEVIIMVGGGNFVRGAQTAGHGIKRVTADHMGMLATMVNALALTDIFENQKVKTRCLSNIFAEQVAEPFVHRLANKHLEKGRVVIVGGGTGRPYMTTDTGAVVLALELDCQVVLKATKVDGVYDKDPAKHQDAKKHDALSFQHAVENAHIKVMDKAALGLAMEQSMPIVVFDALKENNIQDVIVGKLVGTTIS
;
A
#
# COMPACT_ATOMS: atom_id res chain seq x y z
N MET A 1 -15.15 19.12 5.73
CA MET A 1 -15.22 17.94 6.62
C MET A 1 -14.00 17.99 7.53
N SER A 2 -14.13 17.64 8.81
CA SER A 2 -12.94 17.44 9.66
C SER A 2 -12.32 16.10 9.30
N VAL A 3 -11.03 16.09 8.94
CA VAL A 3 -10.29 14.85 8.67
C VAL A 3 -9.49 14.45 9.91
N LYS A 4 -9.53 13.16 10.27
CA LYS A 4 -8.72 12.56 11.34
C LYS A 4 -7.26 12.44 10.91
N TYR A 5 -7.03 12.10 9.65
CA TYR A 5 -5.68 11.94 9.07
C TYR A 5 -5.45 12.94 7.94
N GLN A 6 -4.52 13.87 8.14
CA GLN A 6 -4.03 14.85 7.18
C GLN A 6 -3.05 14.26 6.17
N ARG A 7 -2.28 13.23 6.57
CA ARG A 7 -1.34 12.53 5.69
C ARG A 7 -1.41 11.03 5.89
N ILE A 8 -1.61 10.31 4.80
CA ILE A 8 -1.75 8.85 4.82
C ILE A 8 -0.81 8.16 3.84
N LEU A 9 -0.42 6.94 4.18
CA LEU A 9 0.15 6.02 3.20
C LEU A 9 -0.85 4.93 2.87
N LEU A 10 -1.24 4.83 1.60
CA LEU A 10 -2.08 3.77 1.06
C LEU A 10 -1.20 2.68 0.44
N LYS A 11 -1.15 1.52 1.07
CA LYS A 11 -0.46 0.34 0.52
C LYS A 11 -1.42 -0.48 -0.32
N LEU A 12 -1.12 -0.61 -1.60
CA LEU A 12 -1.87 -1.42 -2.56
C LEU A 12 -1.10 -2.72 -2.83
N SER A 13 -1.79 -3.86 -2.81
CA SER A 13 -1.22 -5.12 -3.31
C SER A 13 -1.26 -5.12 -4.84
N GLY A 14 -0.22 -5.67 -5.49
CA GLY A 14 -0.20 -5.76 -6.95
C GLY A 14 -1.34 -6.63 -7.47
N GLU A 15 -1.67 -7.69 -6.74
CA GLU A 15 -2.76 -8.62 -7.03
C GLU A 15 -4.15 -7.98 -6.96
N GLN A 16 -4.30 -6.89 -6.21
CA GLN A 16 -5.52 -6.09 -6.27
C GLN A 16 -5.56 -5.32 -7.59
N LEU A 17 -4.44 -4.77 -8.06
CA LEU A 17 -4.36 -4.02 -9.32
C LEU A 17 -4.64 -4.88 -10.55
N ALA A 18 -4.44 -6.19 -10.49
CA ALA A 18 -4.82 -7.10 -11.57
C ALA A 18 -6.35 -7.16 -11.80
N GLY A 19 -7.15 -6.82 -10.79
CA GLY A 19 -8.61 -6.77 -10.89
C GLY A 19 -9.21 -8.08 -11.40
N LYS A 20 -9.88 -8.01 -12.56
CA LYS A 20 -10.49 -9.16 -13.24
C LYS A 20 -9.51 -10.03 -14.05
N PHE A 21 -8.24 -9.63 -14.16
CA PHE A 21 -7.22 -10.33 -14.92
C PHE A 21 -6.32 -11.19 -14.03
N ASP A 22 -5.73 -12.24 -14.61
CA ASP A 22 -4.79 -13.12 -13.90
C ASP A 22 -3.41 -12.48 -13.69
N SER A 23 -3.03 -11.57 -14.60
CA SER A 23 -1.76 -10.84 -14.59
C SER A 23 -1.94 -9.48 -15.27
N GLY A 24 -1.03 -8.54 -15.02
CA GLY A 24 -1.15 -7.18 -15.54
C GLY A 24 -1.94 -6.26 -14.62
N ILE A 25 -2.52 -5.21 -15.21
CA ILE A 25 -3.23 -4.16 -14.49
C ILE A 25 -4.61 -4.01 -15.11
N ASP A 26 -5.65 -3.97 -14.28
CA ASP A 26 -7.00 -3.63 -14.68
C ASP A 26 -7.15 -2.10 -14.72
N PRO A 27 -7.22 -1.49 -15.91
CA PRO A 27 -7.28 -0.03 -16.03
C PRO A 27 -8.61 0.54 -15.52
N GLU A 28 -9.70 -0.22 -15.59
CA GLU A 28 -11.01 0.23 -15.07
C GLU A 28 -10.96 0.32 -13.54
N LEU A 29 -10.38 -0.71 -12.90
CA LEU A 29 -10.20 -0.71 -11.46
C LEU A 29 -9.24 0.40 -11.00
N ALA A 30 -8.11 0.58 -11.68
CA ALA A 30 -7.17 1.64 -11.37
C ALA A 30 -7.81 3.04 -11.55
N ALA A 31 -8.64 3.23 -12.58
CA ALA A 31 -9.37 4.47 -12.79
C ALA A 31 -10.44 4.70 -11.71
N TRP A 32 -11.11 3.64 -11.25
CA TRP A 32 -12.03 3.72 -10.11
C TRP A 32 -11.28 4.12 -8.83
N LEU A 33 -10.14 3.48 -8.54
CA LEU A 33 -9.31 3.82 -7.39
C LEU A 33 -8.81 5.27 -7.43
N ALA A 34 -8.45 5.77 -8.61
CA ALA A 34 -8.08 7.18 -8.80
C ALA A 34 -9.21 8.12 -8.36
N LYS A 35 -10.48 7.78 -8.64
CA LYS A 35 -11.64 8.58 -8.19
C LYS A 35 -11.79 8.55 -6.68
N GLU A 36 -11.58 7.39 -6.04
CA GLU A 36 -11.59 7.28 -4.58
C GLU A 36 -10.48 8.10 -3.93
N VAL A 37 -9.26 8.01 -4.45
CA VAL A 37 -8.11 8.83 -3.99
C VAL A 37 -8.37 10.32 -4.24
N LYS A 38 -9.06 10.69 -5.32
CA LYS A 38 -9.43 12.08 -5.58
C LYS A 38 -10.38 12.64 -4.53
N LYS A 39 -11.34 11.84 -4.04
CA LYS A 39 -12.24 12.25 -2.94
C LYS A 39 -11.43 12.61 -1.68
N VAL A 40 -10.42 11.80 -1.37
CA VAL A 40 -9.48 12.01 -0.26
C VAL A 40 -8.64 13.28 -0.45
N GLN A 41 -8.02 13.44 -1.62
CA GLN A 41 -7.21 14.61 -1.94
C GLN A 41 -8.04 15.90 -1.87
N ASN A 42 -9.27 15.87 -2.38
CA ASN A 42 -10.20 17.01 -2.31
C ASN A 42 -10.63 17.35 -0.87
N ALA A 43 -10.52 16.41 0.07
CA ALA A 43 -10.74 16.66 1.49
C ALA A 43 -9.54 17.33 2.19
N GLY A 44 -8.43 17.56 1.47
CA GLY A 44 -7.22 18.19 1.98
C GLY A 44 -6.16 17.21 2.49
N THR A 45 -6.41 15.89 2.41
CA THR A 45 -5.48 14.87 2.87
C THR A 45 -4.40 14.59 1.82
N GLU A 46 -3.14 14.61 2.24
CA GLU A 46 -1.98 14.21 1.43
C GLU A 46 -1.91 12.68 1.34
N VAL A 47 -1.73 12.16 0.12
CA VAL A 47 -1.77 10.72 -0.15
C VAL A 47 -0.45 10.26 -0.75
N ILE A 48 0.16 9.30 -0.07
CA ILE A 48 1.30 8.53 -0.57
C ILE A 48 0.77 7.13 -0.92
N ILE A 49 1.21 6.56 -2.04
CA ILE A 49 0.84 5.20 -2.46
C ILE A 49 2.09 4.35 -2.59
N MET A 50 2.14 3.22 -1.88
CA MET A 50 3.14 2.17 -2.08
C MET A 50 2.48 0.99 -2.79
N VAL A 51 2.99 0.62 -3.97
CA VAL A 51 2.42 -0.46 -4.78
C VAL A 51 3.22 -1.76 -4.67
N GLY A 52 2.50 -2.88 -4.52
CA GLY A 52 3.04 -4.23 -4.70
C GLY A 52 3.25 -4.59 -6.16
N GLY A 53 4.00 -5.67 -6.45
CA GLY A 53 4.31 -6.13 -7.81
C GLY A 53 3.80 -7.53 -8.15
N GLY A 54 3.01 -8.13 -7.24
CA GLY A 54 2.64 -9.55 -7.32
C GLY A 54 1.70 -9.95 -8.46
N ASN A 55 1.11 -8.99 -9.16
CA ASN A 55 0.38 -9.18 -10.42
C ASN A 55 1.29 -9.50 -11.62
N PHE A 56 2.58 -9.17 -11.54
CA PHE A 56 3.56 -9.53 -12.56
C PHE A 56 4.55 -10.57 -12.04
N VAL A 57 5.16 -10.30 -10.88
CA VAL A 57 6.23 -11.12 -10.31
C VAL A 57 6.10 -11.17 -8.79
N ARG A 58 6.09 -12.38 -8.23
CA ARG A 58 6.26 -12.62 -6.79
C ARG A 58 7.64 -13.23 -6.55
N GLY A 59 8.62 -12.40 -6.16
CA GLY A 59 10.02 -12.81 -6.02
C GLY A 59 10.24 -14.11 -5.23
N ALA A 60 9.58 -14.28 -4.08
CA ALA A 60 9.69 -15.50 -3.28
C ALA A 60 9.15 -16.76 -3.98
N GLN A 61 8.15 -16.63 -4.86
CA GLN A 61 7.59 -17.74 -5.63
C GLN A 61 8.38 -18.01 -6.92
N THR A 62 9.02 -16.97 -7.47
CA THR A 62 9.87 -17.06 -8.66
C THR A 62 11.28 -17.56 -8.34
N ALA A 63 11.73 -17.45 -7.09
CA ALA A 63 13.01 -18.00 -6.66
C ALA A 63 13.02 -19.53 -6.77
N GLY A 64 14.13 -20.08 -7.26
CA GLY A 64 14.27 -21.51 -7.58
C GLY A 64 14.60 -21.73 -9.06
N HIS A 65 14.83 -23.00 -9.45
CA HIS A 65 15.13 -23.38 -10.84
C HIS A 65 16.27 -22.56 -11.50
N GLY A 66 17.26 -22.13 -10.71
CA GLY A 66 18.39 -21.31 -11.17
C GLY A 66 18.27 -19.81 -10.89
N ILE A 67 17.09 -19.29 -10.52
CA ILE A 67 16.90 -17.90 -10.14
C ILE A 67 17.20 -17.73 -8.65
N LYS A 68 18.22 -16.93 -8.33
CA LYS A 68 18.58 -16.59 -6.94
C LYS A 68 17.51 -15.67 -6.33
N ARG A 69 17.27 -15.82 -5.03
CA ARG A 69 16.29 -15.00 -4.28
C ARG A 69 16.50 -13.49 -4.49
N VAL A 70 17.76 -13.03 -4.45
CA VAL A 70 18.11 -11.62 -4.69
C VAL A 70 17.63 -11.14 -6.06
N THR A 71 17.85 -11.93 -7.12
CA THR A 71 17.39 -11.60 -8.47
C THR A 71 15.87 -11.57 -8.54
N ALA A 72 15.19 -12.55 -7.93
CA ALA A 72 13.75 -12.62 -7.94
C ALA A 72 13.10 -11.42 -7.20
N ASP A 73 13.70 -10.95 -6.11
CA ASP A 73 13.25 -9.75 -5.41
C ASP A 73 13.51 -8.48 -6.24
N HIS A 74 14.62 -8.37 -6.98
CA HIS A 74 14.82 -7.29 -7.96
C HIS A 74 13.75 -7.30 -9.07
N MET A 75 13.38 -8.48 -9.58
CA MET A 75 12.27 -8.60 -10.54
C MET A 75 10.95 -8.11 -9.92
N GLY A 76 10.69 -8.43 -8.65
CA GLY A 76 9.56 -7.89 -7.90
C GLY A 76 9.59 -6.37 -7.77
N MET A 77 10.76 -5.77 -7.48
CA MET A 77 10.92 -4.31 -7.44
C MET A 77 10.64 -3.67 -8.80
N LEU A 78 11.12 -4.25 -9.89
CA LEU A 78 10.80 -3.76 -11.24
C LEU A 78 9.30 -3.88 -11.55
N ALA A 79 8.64 -4.96 -11.11
CA ALA A 79 7.19 -5.09 -11.22
C ALA A 79 6.43 -3.98 -10.48
N THR A 80 6.90 -3.56 -9.30
CA THR A 80 6.31 -2.39 -8.61
C THR A 80 6.50 -1.09 -9.40
N MET A 81 7.62 -0.93 -10.13
CA MET A 81 7.84 0.23 -11.00
C MET A 81 6.85 0.25 -12.17
N VAL A 82 6.57 -0.90 -12.79
CA VAL A 82 5.56 -1.02 -13.84
C VAL A 82 4.19 -0.57 -13.32
N ASN A 83 3.79 -1.02 -12.13
CA ASN A 83 2.54 -0.59 -11.50
C ASN A 83 2.53 0.92 -11.19
N ALA A 84 3.61 1.45 -10.64
CA ALA A 84 3.70 2.87 -10.29
C ALA A 84 3.54 3.77 -11.51
N LEU A 85 4.20 3.42 -12.63
CA LEU A 85 4.07 4.13 -13.91
C LEU A 85 2.64 4.09 -14.44
N ALA A 86 2.04 2.90 -14.51
CA ALA A 86 0.67 2.76 -15.01
C ALA A 86 -0.35 3.52 -14.15
N LEU A 87 -0.24 3.43 -12.82
CA LEU A 87 -1.12 4.19 -11.93
C LEU A 87 -0.93 5.70 -12.09
N THR A 88 0.29 6.17 -12.32
CA THR A 88 0.58 7.59 -12.55
C THR A 88 -0.24 8.12 -13.73
N ASP A 89 -0.15 7.47 -14.89
CA ASP A 89 -0.89 7.88 -16.10
C ASP A 89 -2.40 7.75 -15.93
N ILE A 90 -2.87 6.63 -15.37
CA ILE A 90 -4.30 6.40 -15.18
C ILE A 90 -4.90 7.44 -14.23
N PHE A 91 -4.19 7.79 -13.16
CA PHE A 91 -4.64 8.80 -12.20
C PHE A 91 -4.65 10.20 -12.82
N GLU A 92 -3.61 10.56 -13.60
CA GLU A 92 -3.57 11.84 -14.33
C GLU A 92 -4.70 11.95 -15.35
N ASN A 93 -5.06 10.85 -16.02
CA ASN A 93 -6.23 10.80 -16.91
C ASN A 93 -7.55 11.08 -16.16
N GLN A 94 -7.65 10.67 -14.88
CA GLN A 94 -8.76 11.01 -13.98
C GLN A 94 -8.63 12.40 -13.31
N LYS A 95 -7.68 13.22 -13.78
CA LYS A 95 -7.37 14.57 -13.29
C LYS A 95 -6.92 14.59 -11.83
N VAL A 96 -6.25 13.53 -11.37
CA VAL A 96 -5.52 13.51 -10.11
C VAL A 96 -4.07 13.86 -10.43
N LYS A 97 -3.54 14.92 -9.81
CA LYS A 97 -2.13 15.28 -10.00
C LYS A 97 -1.27 14.25 -9.27
N THR A 98 -0.37 13.57 -9.96
CA THR A 98 0.47 12.51 -9.37
C THR A 98 1.94 12.72 -9.65
N ARG A 99 2.82 12.01 -8.93
CA ARG A 99 4.23 11.85 -9.29
C ARG A 99 4.70 10.43 -8.99
N CYS A 100 5.39 9.83 -9.95
CA CYS A 100 6.05 8.54 -9.79
C CYS A 100 7.45 8.74 -9.21
N LEU A 101 7.71 8.15 -8.03
CA LEU A 101 9.04 8.11 -7.42
C LEU A 101 9.57 6.67 -7.38
N SER A 102 10.89 6.53 -7.49
CA SER A 102 11.57 5.24 -7.46
C SER A 102 12.55 5.11 -6.30
N ASN A 103 12.46 4.00 -5.56
CA ASN A 103 13.45 3.61 -4.54
C ASN A 103 14.65 2.84 -5.13
N ILE A 104 14.66 2.61 -6.45
CA ILE A 104 15.80 2.03 -7.19
C ILE A 104 16.26 3.02 -8.26
N PHE A 105 17.47 2.83 -8.78
CA PHE A 105 17.99 3.70 -9.83
C PHE A 105 17.26 3.47 -11.15
N ALA A 106 16.38 4.40 -11.53
CA ALA A 106 15.51 4.32 -12.71
C ALA A 106 15.24 5.73 -13.32
N GLU A 107 16.28 6.56 -13.38
CA GLU A 107 16.17 8.01 -13.67
C GLU A 107 15.51 8.36 -15.01
N GLN A 108 15.62 7.48 -16.02
CA GLN A 108 14.98 7.71 -17.33
C GLN A 108 13.46 7.56 -17.31
N VAL A 109 12.90 6.89 -16.30
CA VAL A 109 11.47 6.53 -16.25
C VAL A 109 10.74 7.10 -15.04
N ALA A 110 11.43 7.38 -13.93
CA ALA A 110 10.84 7.92 -12.72
C ALA A 110 11.83 8.81 -11.95
N GLU A 111 11.31 9.79 -11.21
CA GLU A 111 12.13 10.60 -10.32
C GLU A 111 12.67 9.72 -9.18
N PRO A 112 13.94 9.89 -8.74
CA PRO A 112 14.43 9.17 -7.57
C PRO A 112 13.67 9.61 -6.33
N PHE A 113 13.36 8.68 -5.44
CA PHE A 113 12.84 9.03 -4.13
C PHE A 113 13.89 9.81 -3.35
N VAL A 114 13.52 11.02 -2.98
CA VAL A 114 14.26 11.88 -2.06
C VAL A 114 13.24 12.48 -1.12
N HIS A 115 13.41 12.29 0.20
CA HIS A 115 12.46 12.76 1.22
C HIS A 115 11.98 14.22 0.99
N ARG A 116 12.92 15.14 0.73
CA ARG A 116 12.57 16.56 0.47
C ARG A 116 11.81 16.79 -0.83
N LEU A 117 12.07 15.99 -1.86
CA LEU A 117 11.37 16.07 -3.15
C LEU A 117 9.94 15.54 -3.02
N ALA A 118 9.77 14.40 -2.34
CA ALA A 118 8.46 13.84 -2.04
C ALA A 118 7.60 14.84 -1.25
N ASN A 119 8.12 15.44 -0.17
CA ASN A 119 7.40 16.48 0.59
C ASN A 119 6.99 17.68 -0.28
N LYS A 120 7.88 18.18 -1.16
CA LYS A 120 7.53 19.26 -2.10
C LYS A 120 6.41 18.90 -3.08
N HIS A 121 6.26 17.62 -3.42
CA HIS A 121 5.13 17.17 -4.25
C HIS A 121 3.84 17.10 -3.45
N LEU A 122 3.90 16.58 -2.23
CA LEU A 122 2.75 16.51 -1.30
C LEU A 122 2.20 17.90 -0.97
N GLU A 123 3.09 18.86 -0.65
CA GLU A 123 2.73 20.27 -0.39
C GLU A 123 2.03 20.94 -1.57
N LYS A 124 2.27 20.47 -2.80
CA LYS A 124 1.60 20.94 -4.03
C LYS A 124 0.29 20.21 -4.30
N GLY A 125 -0.17 19.40 -3.35
CA GLY A 125 -1.35 18.55 -3.44
C GLY A 125 -1.22 17.46 -4.49
N ARG A 126 -0.02 16.92 -4.74
CA ARG A 126 0.17 15.78 -5.67
C ARG A 126 0.12 14.47 -4.90
N VAL A 127 -0.51 13.45 -5.47
CA VAL A 127 -0.40 12.07 -4.97
C VAL A 127 0.97 11.54 -5.33
N VAL A 128 1.73 11.08 -4.35
CA VAL A 128 3.05 10.49 -4.57
C VAL A 128 2.90 8.98 -4.68
N ILE A 129 3.25 8.39 -5.83
CA ILE A 129 3.20 6.94 -6.08
C ILE A 129 4.63 6.43 -6.10
N VAL A 130 4.96 5.49 -5.21
CA VAL A 130 6.32 4.99 -5.04
C VAL A 130 6.43 3.54 -5.48
N GLY A 131 7.38 3.28 -6.37
CA GLY A 131 7.83 1.94 -6.75
C GLY A 131 9.25 1.66 -6.26
N GLY A 132 9.69 0.40 -6.38
CA GLY A 132 10.99 -0.09 -5.96
C GLY A 132 11.03 -0.70 -4.56
N GLY A 133 9.90 -0.81 -3.85
CA GLY A 133 9.85 -1.38 -2.49
C GLY A 133 10.76 -0.61 -1.53
N THR A 134 11.66 -1.29 -0.83
CA THR A 134 12.72 -0.65 -0.01
C THR A 134 14.04 -0.43 -0.79
N GLY A 135 14.09 -0.81 -2.07
CA GLY A 135 15.33 -0.88 -2.84
C GLY A 135 16.27 -2.01 -2.42
N ARG A 136 15.85 -2.90 -1.51
CA ARG A 136 16.66 -4.00 -0.96
C ARG A 136 15.94 -5.34 -1.07
N PRO A 137 16.63 -6.42 -1.51
CA PRO A 137 16.11 -7.78 -1.44
C PRO A 137 15.78 -8.22 0.00
N TYR A 138 15.03 -9.31 0.14
CA TYR A 138 14.52 -9.86 1.41
C TYR A 138 13.50 -9.01 2.17
N MET A 139 13.15 -7.84 1.65
CA MET A 139 12.13 -6.96 2.20
C MET A 139 10.81 -7.11 1.43
N THR A 140 9.70 -6.91 2.12
CA THR A 140 8.37 -6.86 1.48
C THR A 140 8.00 -5.42 1.14
N THR A 141 6.97 -5.24 0.32
CA THR A 141 6.36 -3.92 0.11
C THR A 141 5.54 -3.45 1.30
N ASP A 142 5.18 -4.36 2.22
CA ASP A 142 4.57 -4.00 3.50
C ASP A 142 5.61 -3.31 4.40
N THR A 143 6.86 -3.80 4.46
CA THR A 143 7.92 -3.09 5.18
C THR A 143 8.25 -1.76 4.52
N GLY A 144 8.34 -1.73 3.19
CA GLY A 144 8.56 -0.48 2.45
C GLY A 144 7.46 0.57 2.70
N ALA A 145 6.21 0.14 2.81
CA ALA A 145 5.09 1.01 3.16
C ALA A 145 5.25 1.63 4.56
N VAL A 146 5.62 0.84 5.57
CA VAL A 146 5.84 1.38 6.93
C VAL A 146 7.03 2.33 6.97
N VAL A 147 8.16 1.97 6.33
CA VAL A 147 9.34 2.85 6.26
C VAL A 147 9.00 4.17 5.59
N LEU A 148 8.36 4.13 4.42
CA LEU A 148 8.00 5.34 3.68
C LEU A 148 6.98 6.20 4.45
N ALA A 149 6.05 5.57 5.17
CA ALA A 149 5.09 6.27 6.01
C ALA A 149 5.79 7.05 7.13
N LEU A 150 6.78 6.43 7.78
CA LEU A 150 7.60 7.07 8.80
C LEU A 150 8.45 8.19 8.20
N GLU A 151 9.12 7.94 7.07
CA GLU A 151 9.96 8.94 6.41
C GLU A 151 9.17 10.17 5.98
N LEU A 152 7.88 10.04 5.65
CA LEU A 152 7.04 11.13 5.20
C LEU A 152 6.05 11.61 6.25
N ASP A 153 6.23 11.27 7.53
CA ASP A 153 5.39 11.73 8.64
C ASP A 153 3.89 11.44 8.41
N CYS A 154 3.58 10.29 7.81
CA CYS A 154 2.20 9.82 7.68
C CYS A 154 1.62 9.50 9.06
N GLN A 155 0.33 9.72 9.24
CA GLN A 155 -0.34 9.47 10.51
C GLN A 155 -0.94 8.06 10.62
N VAL A 156 -1.02 7.35 9.48
CA VAL A 156 -1.54 5.98 9.40
C VAL A 156 -1.08 5.31 8.11
N VAL A 157 -0.84 4.00 8.18
CA VAL A 157 -0.71 3.11 7.02
C VAL A 157 -2.05 2.42 6.75
N LEU A 158 -2.66 2.72 5.60
CA LEU A 158 -3.86 2.07 5.11
C LEU A 158 -3.46 0.88 4.24
N LYS A 159 -3.58 -0.34 4.76
CA LYS A 159 -3.29 -1.56 4.02
C LYS A 159 -4.54 -2.09 3.34
N ALA A 160 -4.59 -1.92 2.03
CA ALA A 160 -5.65 -2.48 1.21
C ALA A 160 -5.54 -4.01 1.14
N THR A 161 -6.67 -4.69 1.35
CA THR A 161 -6.81 -6.14 1.23
C THR A 161 -8.06 -6.52 0.45
N LYS A 162 -8.19 -7.80 0.07
CA LYS A 162 -9.44 -8.35 -0.51
C LYS A 162 -10.51 -8.66 0.53
N VAL A 163 -10.10 -8.82 1.79
CA VAL A 163 -10.99 -8.97 2.94
C VAL A 163 -11.17 -7.62 3.61
N ASP A 164 -12.29 -7.43 4.30
CA ASP A 164 -12.68 -6.16 4.92
C ASP A 164 -12.06 -5.92 6.29
N GLY A 165 -11.03 -6.67 6.70
CA GLY A 165 -10.32 -6.49 7.96
C GLY A 165 -9.51 -7.72 8.38
N VAL A 166 -9.17 -7.77 9.65
CA VAL A 166 -8.43 -8.88 10.28
C VAL A 166 -9.41 -9.76 11.03
N TYR A 167 -9.29 -11.06 10.78
CA TYR A 167 -10.13 -12.09 11.39
C TYR A 167 -9.29 -12.97 12.30
N ASP A 168 -9.94 -13.58 13.29
CA ASP A 168 -9.35 -14.58 14.17
C ASP A 168 -8.87 -15.85 13.42
N LYS A 169 -9.51 -16.15 12.28
CA LYS A 169 -9.19 -17.25 11.36
C LYS A 169 -9.57 -16.89 9.93
N ASP A 170 -9.14 -17.69 8.95
CA ASP A 170 -9.38 -17.44 7.52
C ASP A 170 -10.90 -17.46 7.19
N PRO A 171 -11.53 -16.32 6.86
CA PRO A 171 -12.97 -16.25 6.60
C PRO A 171 -13.38 -16.98 5.32
N ALA A 172 -12.45 -17.26 4.40
CA ALA A 172 -12.74 -18.05 3.21
C ALA A 172 -12.86 -19.56 3.51
N LYS A 173 -12.30 -20.01 4.64
CA LYS A 173 -12.29 -21.42 5.06
C LYS A 173 -13.22 -21.70 6.23
N HIS A 174 -13.53 -20.68 7.03
CA HIS A 174 -14.28 -20.81 8.26
C HIS A 174 -15.43 -19.80 8.30
N GLN A 175 -16.66 -20.29 8.27
CA GLN A 175 -17.86 -19.44 8.30
C GLN A 175 -18.06 -18.74 9.65
N ASP A 176 -17.45 -19.27 10.72
CA ASP A 176 -17.51 -18.71 12.08
C ASP A 176 -16.38 -17.71 12.37
N ALA A 177 -15.62 -17.31 11.34
CA ALA A 177 -14.55 -16.33 11.47
C ALA A 177 -15.10 -14.98 11.98
N LYS A 178 -14.47 -14.43 13.01
CA LYS A 178 -14.87 -13.17 13.64
C LYS A 178 -13.88 -12.08 13.29
N LYS A 179 -14.40 -10.98 12.74
CA LYS A 179 -13.61 -9.78 12.46
C LYS A 179 -13.31 -9.03 13.76
N HIS A 180 -12.08 -8.54 13.87
CA HIS A 180 -11.69 -7.61 14.92
C HIS A 180 -11.89 -6.17 14.44
N ASP A 181 -12.46 -5.30 15.28
CA ASP A 181 -12.54 -3.87 14.96
C ASP A 181 -11.22 -3.15 15.30
N ALA A 182 -10.58 -3.57 16.38
CA ALA A 182 -9.27 -3.10 16.80
C ALA A 182 -8.42 -4.25 17.37
N LEU A 183 -7.10 -4.16 17.20
CA LEU A 183 -6.12 -5.10 17.70
C LEU A 183 -4.90 -4.35 18.25
N SER A 184 -4.29 -4.86 19.32
CA SER A 184 -2.99 -4.34 19.73
C SER A 184 -1.88 -4.87 18.82
N PHE A 185 -0.80 -4.10 18.66
CA PHE A 185 0.39 -4.58 17.95
C PHE A 185 0.92 -5.89 18.53
N GLN A 186 1.01 -5.99 19.86
CA GLN A 186 1.50 -7.19 20.54
C GLN A 186 0.69 -8.42 20.12
N HIS A 187 -0.64 -8.32 20.13
CA HIS A 187 -1.51 -9.41 19.72
C HIS A 187 -1.33 -9.76 18.24
N ALA A 188 -1.22 -8.76 17.37
CA ALA A 188 -1.01 -8.96 15.94
C ALA A 188 0.35 -9.61 15.60
N VAL A 189 1.40 -9.35 16.40
CA VAL A 189 2.74 -9.91 16.22
C VAL A 189 2.86 -11.35 16.77
N GLU A 190 2.26 -11.60 17.94
CA GLU A 190 2.33 -12.90 18.63
C GLU A 190 1.41 -13.95 18.00
N ASN A 191 0.23 -13.55 17.52
CA ASN A 191 -0.75 -14.49 17.00
C ASN A 191 -0.37 -14.94 15.57
N ALA A 192 0.11 -16.18 15.45
CA ALA A 192 0.51 -16.78 14.18
C ALA A 192 -0.62 -16.91 13.14
N HIS A 193 -1.88 -16.79 13.56
CA HIS A 193 -3.05 -16.81 12.66
C HIS A 193 -3.34 -15.45 12.03
N ILE A 194 -2.82 -14.36 12.60
CA ILE A 194 -3.00 -13.01 12.09
C ILE A 194 -1.93 -12.73 11.03
N LYS A 195 -2.33 -12.82 9.76
CA LYS A 195 -1.44 -12.61 8.59
C LYS A 195 -1.71 -11.26 7.94
N VAL A 196 -1.52 -10.19 8.71
CA VAL A 196 -1.77 -8.82 8.23
C VAL A 196 -0.66 -8.34 7.31
N MET A 197 0.57 -8.39 7.79
CA MET A 197 1.81 -8.01 7.12
C MET A 197 2.90 -8.99 7.59
N ASP A 198 4.09 -8.91 7.00
CA ASP A 198 5.23 -9.61 7.59
C ASP A 198 5.60 -9.03 8.97
N LYS A 199 6.27 -9.86 9.77
CA LYS A 199 6.63 -9.50 11.15
C LYS A 199 7.59 -8.32 11.23
N ALA A 200 8.44 -8.09 10.22
CA ALA A 200 9.37 -6.96 10.24
C ALA A 200 8.61 -5.64 10.06
N ALA A 201 7.62 -5.59 9.16
CA ALA A 201 6.76 -4.43 9.01
C ALA A 201 5.90 -4.15 10.25
N LEU A 202 5.28 -5.20 10.83
CA LEU A 202 4.50 -5.04 12.08
C LEU A 202 5.37 -4.62 13.26
N GLY A 203 6.56 -5.20 13.41
CA GLY A 203 7.50 -4.84 14.47
C GLY A 203 7.94 -3.38 14.37
N LEU A 204 8.31 -2.93 13.16
CA LEU A 204 8.68 -1.53 12.93
C LEU A 204 7.51 -0.57 13.23
N ALA A 205 6.30 -0.93 12.80
CA ALA A 205 5.12 -0.13 13.08
C ALA A 205 4.82 -0.05 14.58
N MET A 206 4.97 -1.16 15.31
CA MET A 206 4.83 -1.21 16.76
C MET A 206 5.85 -0.32 17.46
N GLU A 207 7.14 -0.45 17.12
CA GLU A 207 8.23 0.32 17.72
C GLU A 207 8.06 1.83 17.54
N GLN A 208 7.51 2.24 16.39
CA GLN A 208 7.29 3.64 16.06
C GLN A 208 5.86 4.12 16.32
N SER A 209 5.01 3.29 16.94
CA SER A 209 3.59 3.58 17.19
C SER A 209 2.83 4.05 15.94
N MET A 210 3.17 3.52 14.76
CA MET A 210 2.57 3.85 13.47
C MET A 210 1.29 3.04 13.26
N PRO A 211 0.08 3.65 13.37
CA PRO A 211 -1.17 2.90 13.27
C PRO A 211 -1.34 2.28 11.88
N ILE A 212 -1.91 1.08 11.85
CA ILE A 212 -2.22 0.38 10.60
C ILE A 212 -3.71 0.12 10.54
N VAL A 213 -4.35 0.46 9.42
CA VAL A 213 -5.74 0.10 9.16
C VAL A 213 -5.78 -0.90 8.03
N VAL A 214 -6.26 -2.11 8.32
CA VAL A 214 -6.48 -3.17 7.33
C VAL A 214 -7.93 -3.13 6.89
N PHE A 215 -8.17 -2.95 5.60
CA PHE A 215 -9.51 -2.73 5.08
C PHE A 215 -9.65 -3.15 3.62
N ASP A 216 -10.90 -3.31 3.19
CA ASP A 216 -11.22 -3.49 1.78
C ASP A 216 -11.23 -2.14 1.07
N ALA A 217 -10.24 -1.91 0.20
CA ALA A 217 -10.12 -0.68 -0.58
C ALA A 217 -11.02 -0.68 -1.82
N LEU A 218 -11.63 -1.81 -2.18
CA LEU A 218 -12.50 -1.96 -3.36
C LEU A 218 -13.95 -1.59 -3.08
N LYS A 219 -14.26 -1.21 -1.83
CA LYS A 219 -15.56 -0.70 -1.43
C LYS A 219 -15.58 0.83 -1.51
N GLU A 220 -16.62 1.37 -2.11
CA GLU A 220 -16.78 2.81 -2.29
C GLU A 220 -16.76 3.55 -0.96
N ASN A 221 -16.07 4.68 -0.94
CA ASN A 221 -15.88 5.62 0.16
C ASN A 221 -15.08 5.08 1.34
N ASN A 222 -14.65 3.81 1.35
CA ASN A 222 -13.93 3.25 2.50
C ASN A 222 -12.66 4.03 2.84
N ILE A 223 -11.87 4.47 1.84
CA ILE A 223 -10.66 5.26 2.09
C ILE A 223 -11.02 6.58 2.80
N GLN A 224 -12.01 7.29 2.25
CA GLN A 224 -12.50 8.56 2.82
C GLN A 224 -13.07 8.36 4.23
N ASP A 225 -13.82 7.28 4.44
CA ASP A 225 -14.42 6.94 5.73
C ASP A 225 -13.36 6.70 6.80
N VAL A 226 -12.27 6.00 6.48
CA VAL A 226 -11.12 5.86 7.38
C VAL A 226 -10.51 7.22 7.71
N ILE A 227 -10.33 8.09 6.71
CA ILE A 227 -9.70 9.41 6.88
C ILE A 227 -10.52 10.34 7.76
N VAL A 228 -11.84 10.27 7.72
CA VAL A 228 -12.72 11.06 8.63
C VAL A 228 -12.93 10.37 9.98
N GLY A 229 -12.28 9.22 10.22
CA GLY A 229 -12.28 8.52 11.49
C GLY A 229 -13.46 7.57 11.74
N LYS A 230 -14.21 7.20 10.70
CA LYS A 230 -15.21 6.13 10.83
C LYS A 230 -14.53 4.79 11.03
N LEU A 231 -15.22 3.88 11.72
CA LEU A 231 -14.75 2.52 11.94
C LEU A 231 -14.91 1.71 10.65
N VAL A 232 -13.81 1.55 9.92
CA VAL A 232 -13.73 0.75 8.69
C VAL A 232 -12.58 -0.23 8.83
N GLY A 233 -12.90 -1.51 8.61
CA GLY A 233 -11.97 -2.61 8.78
C GLY A 233 -11.44 -2.76 10.18
N THR A 234 -10.14 -3.00 10.31
CA THR A 234 -9.49 -3.25 11.61
C THR A 234 -8.34 -2.28 11.81
N THR A 235 -8.33 -1.60 12.94
CA THR A 235 -7.19 -0.76 13.36
C THR A 235 -6.22 -1.55 14.23
N ILE A 236 -4.93 -1.46 13.93
CA ILE A 236 -3.84 -2.01 14.75
C ILE A 236 -3.06 -0.84 15.33
N SER A 237 -3.02 -0.75 16.66
CA SER A 237 -2.40 0.36 17.41
C SER A 237 -1.93 -0.06 18.80
#